data_AF-A0A538CCE1-F1
#
_entry.id   AF-A0A538CCE1-F1
#
_cell.length_a   1.000
_cell.length_b   1.000
_cell.length_c   1.000
_cell.angle_alpha   90.00
_cell.angle_beta   90.00
_cell.angle_gamma   90.00
#
_symmetry.space_group_name_H-M   'P 1'
#
loop_
_entity.id
_entity.type
_entity.pdbx_description
1 polymer ?
#
loop_
_entity_poly.entity_id
_entity_poly.type
_entity_poly.pdbx_seq_one_letter_code
_entity_poly.pdbx_strand_id
1 'polypeptide(L)'
;MISDELENYADAVTSPWGEQLQALEAKARNELPYPQMISGPVVGRLLEALVFLIQPRLVLELGTYAGTSALMMAGALPDGGRIVTCELSDEHADWAQGGIDASPYADRIEIRRGPALDTIA
;
A
#
# COMPACT_ATOMS: atom_id res chain seq x y z
N MET A 1 6.28 -19.76 10.95
CA MET A 1 7.04 -18.61 10.43
C MET A 1 8.28 -19.13 9.75
N ILE A 2 8.74 -18.47 8.69
CA ILE A 2 10.05 -18.76 8.06
C ILE A 2 11.16 -18.24 8.98
N SER A 3 12.41 -18.64 8.76
CA SER A 3 13.54 -18.11 9.53
C SER A 3 13.87 -16.68 9.10
N ASP A 4 14.39 -15.88 10.04
CA ASP A 4 14.87 -14.52 9.77
C ASP A 4 15.90 -14.49 8.64
N GLU A 5 16.73 -15.54 8.52
CA GLU A 5 17.69 -15.69 7.41
C GLU A 5 17.00 -15.72 6.04
N LEU A 6 15.88 -16.46 5.92
CA LEU A 6 15.12 -16.55 4.68
C LEU A 6 14.34 -15.27 4.38
N GLU A 7 13.81 -14.62 5.40
CA GLU A 7 13.13 -13.32 5.26
C GLU A 7 14.10 -12.24 4.78
N ASN A 8 15.26 -12.13 5.44
CA ASN A 8 16.33 -11.21 5.04
C ASN A 8 16.86 -11.51 3.62
N TYR A 9 16.99 -12.79 3.25
CA TYR A 9 17.37 -13.17 1.90
C TYR A 9 16.32 -12.69 0.88
N ALA A 10 15.03 -12.95 1.14
CA ALA A 10 13.95 -12.56 0.24
C ALA A 10 13.88 -11.03 0.06
N ASP A 11 14.02 -10.28 1.15
CA ASP A 11 14.05 -8.81 1.09
C ASP A 11 15.27 -8.31 0.29
N ALA A 12 16.46 -8.87 0.54
CA ALA A 12 17.71 -8.44 -0.10
C ALA A 12 17.73 -8.68 -1.62
N VAL A 13 17.04 -9.71 -2.12
CA VAL A 13 16.97 -10.03 -3.56
C VAL A 13 15.72 -9.50 -4.25
N THR A 14 14.78 -8.90 -3.51
CA THR A 14 13.59 -8.26 -4.06
C THR A 14 13.93 -6.87 -4.59
N SER A 15 13.45 -6.56 -5.80
CA SER A 15 13.67 -5.25 -6.44
C SER A 15 13.22 -4.10 -5.52
N PRO A 16 14.10 -3.12 -5.20
CA PRO A 16 13.78 -2.06 -4.27
C PRO A 16 12.78 -1.07 -4.88
N TRP A 17 11.91 -0.49 -4.05
CA TRP A 17 11.03 0.62 -4.46
C TRP A 17 11.80 1.95 -4.53
N GLY A 18 11.19 2.98 -5.13
CA GLY A 18 11.76 4.32 -5.16
C GLY A 18 11.96 4.90 -3.76
N GLU A 19 12.93 5.81 -3.61
CA GLU A 19 13.36 6.37 -2.33
C GLU A 19 12.19 6.97 -1.52
N GLN A 20 11.22 7.59 -2.18
CA GLN A 20 10.06 8.20 -1.53
C GLN A 20 9.20 7.15 -0.79
N LEU A 21 8.97 6.00 -1.43
CA LEU A 21 8.14 4.95 -0.85
C LEU A 21 8.89 4.19 0.26
N GLN A 22 10.20 3.99 0.10
CA GLN A 22 11.05 3.44 1.16
C GLN A 22 11.08 4.36 2.39
N ALA A 23 11.19 5.67 2.19
CA ALA A 23 11.12 6.65 3.28
C ALA A 23 9.75 6.66 3.96
N LEU A 24 8.66 6.56 3.19
CA LEU A 24 7.31 6.46 3.75
C LEU A 24 7.12 5.18 4.58
N GLU A 25 7.61 4.03 4.10
CA GLU A 25 7.57 2.77 4.85
C GLU A 25 8.35 2.88 6.17
N ALA A 26 9.57 3.41 6.11
CA ALA A 26 10.40 3.60 7.31
C ALA A 26 9.73 4.56 8.31
N LYS A 27 9.12 5.64 7.81
CA LYS A 27 8.34 6.57 8.63
C LYS A 27 7.14 5.88 9.28
N ALA A 28 6.36 5.11 8.51
CA ALA A 28 5.22 4.36 8.99
C ALA A 28 5.61 3.39 10.11
N ARG A 29 6.72 2.64 9.94
CA ARG A 29 7.23 1.70 10.95
C ARG A 29 7.62 2.38 12.26
N ASN A 30 8.06 3.63 12.21
CA ASN A 30 8.50 4.39 13.37
C ASN A 30 7.36 5.14 14.07
N GLU A 31 6.39 5.65 13.32
CA GLU A 31 5.34 6.53 13.84
C GLU A 31 4.03 5.82 14.15
N LEU A 32 3.68 4.75 13.42
CA LEU A 32 2.41 4.06 13.60
C LEU A 32 2.54 2.90 14.62
N PRO A 33 1.48 2.62 15.40
CA PRO A 33 1.55 1.71 16.55
C PRO A 33 1.74 0.22 16.23
N TYR A 34 1.54 -0.20 14.98
CA TYR A 34 1.46 -1.60 14.56
C TYR A 34 2.28 -1.86 13.29
N PRO A 35 3.62 -1.82 13.36
CA PRO A 35 4.49 -1.97 12.19
C PRO A 35 4.29 -3.29 11.43
N GLN A 36 3.79 -4.33 12.09
CA GLN A 36 3.45 -5.62 11.47
C GLN A 36 2.23 -5.56 10.52
N MET A 37 1.45 -4.48 10.54
CA MET A 37 0.34 -4.25 9.61
C MET A 37 0.79 -3.63 8.28
N ILE A 38 2.07 -3.24 8.16
CA ILE A 38 2.63 -2.64 6.96
C ILE A 38 3.00 -3.74 5.97
N SER A 39 2.54 -3.61 4.72
CA SER A 39 3.01 -4.45 3.63
C SER A 39 4.46 -4.10 3.31
N GLY A 40 5.38 -5.02 3.59
CA GLY A 40 6.81 -4.89 3.30
C GLY A 40 7.14 -5.04 1.80
N PRO A 41 8.42 -4.90 1.43
CA PRO A 41 8.84 -4.81 0.03
C PRO A 41 8.52 -6.06 -0.80
N VAL A 42 8.68 -7.27 -0.23
CA VAL A 42 8.36 -8.53 -0.90
C VAL A 42 6.87 -8.61 -1.27
N VAL A 43 5.98 -8.32 -0.32
CA VAL A 43 4.53 -8.31 -0.55
C VAL A 43 4.16 -7.21 -1.55
N GLY A 44 4.76 -6.02 -1.41
CA GLY A 44 4.56 -4.92 -2.33
C GLY A 44 4.84 -5.28 -3.78
N ARG A 45 6.00 -5.88 -4.06
CA ARG A 45 6.38 -6.32 -5.42
C ARG A 45 5.48 -7.42 -5.96
N LEU A 46 5.00 -8.32 -5.10
CA LEU A 46 4.00 -9.29 -5.50
C LEU A 46 2.69 -8.61 -5.93
N LEU A 47 2.17 -7.67 -5.13
CA LEU A 47 0.93 -6.95 -5.44
C LEU A 47 1.05 -6.12 -6.71
N GLU A 48 2.16 -5.40 -6.88
CA GLU A 48 2.47 -4.66 -8.11
C GLU A 48 2.51 -5.60 -9.32
N ALA A 49 3.19 -6.74 -9.23
CA ALA A 49 3.26 -7.72 -10.31
C ALA A 49 1.86 -8.27 -10.68
N LEU A 50 1.00 -8.52 -9.69
CA LEU A 50 -0.38 -8.93 -9.95
C LEU A 50 -1.17 -7.85 -10.68
N VAL A 51 -1.07 -6.59 -10.25
CA VAL A 51 -1.73 -5.46 -10.94
C VAL A 51 -1.20 -5.32 -12.36
N PHE A 52 0.12 -5.39 -12.56
CA PHE A 52 0.74 -5.31 -13.88
C PHE A 52 0.28 -6.44 -14.79
N LEU A 53 0.19 -7.68 -14.30
CA LEU A 53 -0.22 -8.84 -15.11
C LEU A 53 -1.72 -8.85 -15.41
N ILE A 54 -2.55 -8.47 -14.44
CA ILE A 54 -4.02 -8.53 -14.56
C ILE A 54 -4.58 -7.30 -15.30
N GLN A 55 -3.89 -6.16 -15.23
CA GLN A 55 -4.35 -4.88 -15.77
C GLN A 55 -5.76 -4.49 -15.27
N PRO A 56 -6.01 -4.46 -13.94
CA PRO A 56 -7.33 -4.15 -13.41
C PRO A 56 -7.68 -2.67 -13.60
N ARG A 57 -8.95 -2.39 -13.94
CA ARG A 57 -9.48 -1.00 -13.95
C ARG A 57 -9.87 -0.50 -12.56
N LEU A 58 -10.14 -1.42 -11.63
CA LEU A 58 -10.53 -1.11 -10.26
C LEU A 58 -9.91 -2.14 -9.32
N VAL A 59 -9.19 -1.66 -8.30
CA VAL A 59 -8.74 -2.45 -7.16
C VAL A 59 -9.54 -2.01 -5.94
N LEU A 60 -10.09 -2.97 -5.20
CA LEU A 60 -10.67 -2.74 -3.88
C LEU A 60 -9.73 -3.30 -2.83
N GLU A 61 -9.26 -2.43 -1.92
CA GLU A 61 -8.42 -2.77 -0.78
C GLU A 61 -9.20 -2.57 0.52
N LEU A 62 -9.15 -3.54 1.43
CA LEU A 62 -9.80 -3.45 2.74
C LEU A 62 -8.72 -3.40 3.82
N GLY A 63 -8.61 -2.25 4.48
CA GLY A 63 -7.52 -1.91 5.39
C GLY A 63 -6.44 -1.10 4.68
N THR A 64 -6.48 0.22 4.84
CA THR A 64 -5.47 1.13 4.26
C THR A 64 -4.23 1.21 5.15
N TYR A 65 -4.42 1.30 6.46
CA TYR A 65 -3.37 1.52 7.45
C TYR A 65 -2.37 2.63 7.06
N ALA A 66 -1.15 2.26 6.64
CA ALA A 66 -0.11 3.21 6.20
C ALA A 66 -0.25 3.63 4.72
N GLY A 67 -1.12 2.99 3.94
CA GLY A 67 -1.32 3.24 2.51
C GLY A 67 -0.19 2.74 1.60
N THR A 68 0.81 2.03 2.14
CA THR A 68 1.97 1.57 1.34
C THR A 68 1.56 0.55 0.28
N SER A 69 0.67 -0.39 0.58
CA SER A 69 0.17 -1.37 -0.40
C SER A 69 -0.60 -0.71 -1.54
N ALA A 70 -1.47 0.25 -1.24
CA ALA A 70 -2.18 1.05 -2.25
C ALA A 70 -1.19 1.77 -3.18
N LEU A 71 -0.17 2.43 -2.62
CA LEU A 71 0.86 3.11 -3.39
C LEU A 71 1.68 2.16 -4.28
N MET A 72 2.03 0.99 -3.76
CA MET A 72 2.75 -0.06 -4.51
C MET A 72 1.92 -0.55 -5.70
N MET A 73 0.63 -0.83 -5.49
CA MET A 73 -0.28 -1.25 -6.55
C MET A 73 -0.52 -0.15 -7.59
N ALA A 74 -0.63 1.11 -7.15
CA ALA A 74 -1.00 2.22 -8.02
C ALA A 74 0.02 2.51 -9.13
N GLY A 75 1.30 2.20 -8.89
CA GLY A 75 2.36 2.32 -9.89
C GLY A 75 2.25 1.37 -11.08
N ALA A 76 1.50 0.28 -10.94
CA ALA A 76 1.30 -0.72 -11.99
C ALA A 76 -0.08 -0.66 -12.65
N LEU A 77 -0.96 0.26 -12.22
CA LEU A 77 -2.30 0.38 -12.79
C LEU A 77 -2.26 0.77 -14.28
N PRO A 78 -3.15 0.20 -15.11
CA PRO A 78 -3.36 0.71 -16.46
C PRO A 78 -3.92 2.14 -16.44
N ASP A 79 -3.84 2.83 -17.58
CA ASP A 79 -4.43 4.16 -17.76
C ASP A 79 -5.92 4.16 -17.39
N GLY A 80 -6.32 5.10 -16.52
CA GLY A 80 -7.68 5.21 -16.00
C GLY A 80 -8.07 4.13 -14.98
N GLY A 81 -7.12 3.31 -14.53
CA GLY A 81 -7.29 2.43 -13.38
C GLY A 81 -7.33 3.23 -12.07
N ARG A 82 -8.03 2.70 -11.06
CA ARG A 82 -8.11 3.31 -9.73
C ARG A 82 -8.11 2.28 -8.61
N ILE A 83 -7.70 2.71 -7.43
CA ILE A 83 -7.77 1.97 -6.16
C ILE A 83 -8.78 2.66 -5.27
N VAL A 84 -9.72 1.89 -4.73
CA VAL A 84 -10.54 2.29 -3.61
C VAL A 84 -10.03 1.50 -2.41
N THR A 85 -9.57 2.20 -1.37
CA THR A 85 -9.10 1.59 -0.13
C THR A 85 -9.98 2.00 1.03
N CYS A 86 -10.36 1.07 1.89
CA CYS A 86 -11.26 1.32 3.02
C CYS A 86 -10.48 1.31 4.34
N GLU A 87 -10.67 2.35 5.15
CA GLU A 87 -10.04 2.48 6.46
C GLU A 87 -11.05 2.82 7.54
N LEU A 88 -10.99 2.07 8.64
CA LEU A 88 -11.89 2.26 9.77
C LEU A 88 -11.43 3.39 10.68
N SER A 89 -10.11 3.56 10.85
CA SER A 89 -9.51 4.57 11.72
C SER A 89 -9.31 5.87 10.97
N ASP A 90 -9.99 6.94 11.38
CA ASP A 90 -9.77 8.28 10.81
C ASP A 90 -8.31 8.75 10.92
N GLU A 91 -7.64 8.39 12.02
CA GLU A 91 -6.22 8.73 12.25
C GLU A 91 -5.30 8.04 11.24
N HIS A 92 -5.52 6.74 10.97
CA HIS A 92 -4.73 6.03 9.97
C HIS A 92 -5.07 6.52 8.55
N ALA A 93 -6.34 6.82 8.28
CA ALA A 93 -6.77 7.39 7.01
C ALA A 93 -6.10 8.76 6.76
N ASP A 94 -6.04 9.63 7.76
CA ASP A 94 -5.33 10.93 7.68
C ASP A 94 -3.83 10.74 7.42
N TRP A 95 -3.21 9.80 8.13
CA TRP A 95 -1.79 9.50 7.96
C TRP A 95 -1.49 8.98 6.54
N ALA A 96 -2.27 8.00 6.08
CA ALA A 96 -2.14 7.44 4.73
C ALA A 96 -2.41 8.49 3.64
N GLN A 97 -3.43 9.34 3.82
CA GLN A 97 -3.76 10.41 2.88
C GLN A 97 -2.55 11.33 2.65
N GLY A 98 -1.82 11.70 3.71
CA GLY A 98 -0.62 12.52 3.58
C GLY A 98 0.48 11.87 2.72
N GLY A 99 0.66 10.54 2.83
CA GLY A 99 1.58 9.79 1.97
C GLY A 99 1.10 9.68 0.52
N ILE A 100 -0.21 9.50 0.33
CA ILE A 100 -0.85 9.39 -0.99
C ILE A 100 -0.80 10.73 -1.74
N ASP A 101 -1.14 11.83 -1.08
CA ASP A 101 -1.16 13.19 -1.65
C ASP A 101 0.24 13.64 -2.09
N ALA A 102 1.28 13.21 -1.38
CA ALA A 102 2.67 13.48 -1.73
C ALA A 102 3.21 12.60 -2.88
N SER A 103 2.44 11.61 -3.32
CA SER A 103 2.83 10.65 -4.34
C SER A 103 2.37 11.07 -5.75
N PRO A 104 2.99 10.55 -6.82
CA PRO A 104 2.50 10.75 -8.19
C PRO A 104 1.18 10.01 -8.48
N TYR A 105 0.63 9.26 -7.51
CA TYR A 105 -0.56 8.42 -7.66
C TYR A 105 -1.78 8.95 -6.88
N ALA A 106 -1.72 10.18 -6.38
CA ALA A 106 -2.83 10.80 -5.66
C ALA A 106 -4.14 10.84 -6.49
N ASP A 107 -4.01 10.91 -7.82
CA ASP A 107 -5.14 10.98 -8.77
C ASP A 107 -5.95 9.68 -8.90
N ARG A 108 -5.40 8.55 -8.43
CA ARG A 108 -5.96 7.21 -8.67
C ARG A 108 -6.19 6.40 -7.40
N ILE A 109 -5.95 6.95 -6.22
CA ILE A 109 -6.22 6.28 -4.94
C ILE A 109 -7.28 7.08 -4.17
N GLU A 110 -8.39 6.43 -3.85
CA GLU A 110 -9.50 6.97 -3.06
C GLU A 110 -9.56 6.25 -1.71
N ILE A 111 -9.38 6.97 -0.60
CA ILE A 111 -9.63 6.44 0.74
C ILE A 111 -11.11 6.64 1.08
N ARG A 112 -11.82 5.56 1.39
CA ARG A 112 -13.17 5.60 1.96
C ARG A 112 -13.10 5.29 3.45
N ARG A 113 -13.55 6.25 4.26
CA ARG A 113 -13.50 6.17 5.72
C ARG A 113 -14.74 5.49 6.28
N GLY A 114 -14.54 4.64 7.28
CA GLY A 114 -15.60 3.92 7.98
C GLY A 114 -15.54 2.40 7.78
N PRO A 115 -16.52 1.66 8.31
CA PRO A 115 -16.57 0.21 8.15
C PRO A 115 -16.62 -0.19 6.69
N ALA A 116 -15.76 -1.14 6.30
CA ALA A 116 -15.68 -1.63 4.92
C ALA A 116 -17.05 -2.03 4.34
N LEU A 117 -17.89 -2.69 5.13
CA LEU A 117 -19.24 -3.09 4.71
C LEU A 117 -20.13 -1.93 4.28
N ASP A 118 -19.91 -0.74 4.84
CA ASP A 118 -20.67 0.47 4.54
C ASP A 118 -20.02 1.29 3.41
N THR A 119 -18.70 1.13 3.20
CA THR A 119 -17.93 1.91 2.24
C THR A 119 -17.71 1.23 0.90
N ILE A 120 -17.95 -0.08 0.77
CA ILE A 120 -17.78 -0.82 -0.51
C ILE A 120 -18.92 -0.63 -1.52
N ALA A 121 -20.04 -0.02 -1.11
CA ALA A 121 -21.22 0.18 -1.95
C ALA A 121 -20.99 1.15 -3.13
#